data_AF-A0A957ACZ8-F1
#
_entry.id   AF-A0A957ACZ8-F1
#
_cell.length_a   1.000
_cell.length_b   1.000
_cell.length_c   1.000
_cell.angle_alpha   90.00
_cell.angle_beta   90.00
_cell.angle_gamma   90.00
#
_symmetry.space_group_name_H-M   'P 1'
#
loop_
_entity.id
_entity.type
_entity.pdbx_description
1 polymer ?
#
loop_
_entity_poly.entity_id
_entity_poly.type
_entity_poly.pdbx_seq_one_letter_code
_entity_poly.pdbx_strand_id
1 'polypeptide(L)'
;MVVRRLFWGHRTADTITRASRFELLQTIMWPGIRADVLTGLRFALTSAWIILVPAEMLGVDSGLGYFILDLRDRFASSDLVAAIVVIGALGFALDRLAHYLLTPRRHAVRRPQRARALGVQARTRGSASRRLPSTASSLYSSLLCARVLPRARE
;
A
#
# COMPACT_ATOMS: atom_id res chain seq x y z
N MET A 1 -11.90 12.47 17.79
CA MET A 1 -11.07 13.55 18.38
C MET A 1 -10.00 13.01 19.36
N VAL A 2 -9.38 11.83 19.18
CA VAL A 2 -8.50 11.27 20.27
C VAL A 2 -7.07 10.89 19.87
N VAL A 3 -6.72 10.62 18.62
CA VAL A 3 -5.39 9.99 18.34
C VAL A 3 -4.26 10.96 17.96
N ARG A 4 -4.48 12.28 17.94
CA ARG A 4 -3.46 13.24 17.45
C ARG A 4 -2.63 13.98 18.50
N ARG A 5 -2.88 13.82 19.79
CA ARG A 5 -2.13 14.56 20.85
C ARG A 5 -1.24 13.69 21.75
N LEU A 6 -1.22 12.37 21.60
CA LEU A 6 -0.62 11.48 22.62
C LEU A 6 0.78 10.94 22.33
N PHE A 7 1.48 11.46 21.32
CA PHE A 7 2.79 10.91 20.93
C PHE A 7 4.00 11.64 21.55
N TRP A 8 3.79 12.65 22.41
CA TRP A 8 4.86 13.57 22.82
C TRP A 8 5.05 13.73 24.34
N GLY A 9 4.80 12.69 25.16
CA GLY A 9 4.95 12.81 26.61
C GLY A 9 5.46 11.53 27.26
N HIS A 10 6.42 11.68 28.15
CA HIS A 10 7.20 10.71 28.94
C HIS A 10 6.36 9.76 29.86
N ARG A 11 5.04 9.69 29.66
CA ARG A 11 4.04 9.00 30.50
C ARG A 11 3.26 7.89 29.78
N THR A 12 3.70 7.49 28.59
CA THR A 12 3.00 6.45 27.82
C THR A 12 3.45 5.06 28.23
N ALA A 13 4.73 4.84 28.57
CA ALA A 13 5.29 3.51 28.85
C ALA A 13 4.54 2.74 29.96
N ASP A 14 4.11 3.46 30.99
CA ASP A 14 3.38 2.99 32.17
C ASP A 14 1.90 2.65 31.87
N THR A 15 1.29 3.30 30.89
CA THR A 15 -0.10 3.01 30.49
C THR A 15 -0.21 1.83 29.52
N ILE A 16 0.75 1.67 28.60
CA ILE A 16 0.78 0.51 27.67
C ILE A 16 1.09 -0.81 28.40
N THR A 17 1.82 -0.77 29.52
CA THR A 17 2.08 -1.97 30.35
C THR A 17 0.90 -2.36 31.23
N ARG A 18 0.02 -1.41 31.60
CA ARG A 18 -1.14 -1.66 32.48
C ARG A 18 -2.45 -1.96 31.73
N ALA A 19 -2.52 -1.63 30.44
CA ALA A 19 -3.68 -1.90 29.62
C ALA A 19 -3.88 -3.41 29.40
N SER A 20 -5.14 -3.86 29.44
CA SER A 20 -5.47 -5.25 29.15
C SER A 20 -5.15 -5.56 27.68
N ARG A 21 -4.70 -6.79 27.40
CA ARG A 21 -4.37 -7.24 26.03
C ARG A 21 -5.53 -6.99 25.06
N PHE A 22 -6.77 -7.12 25.52
CA PHE A 22 -7.98 -6.86 24.73
C PHE A 22 -8.19 -5.38 24.42
N GLU A 23 -7.94 -4.50 25.38
CA GLU A 23 -8.10 -3.04 25.21
C GLU A 23 -7.08 -2.49 24.21
N LEU A 24 -5.85 -3.01 24.25
CA LEU A 24 -4.77 -2.69 23.31
C LEU A 24 -5.12 -3.12 21.87
N LEU A 25 -5.66 -4.34 21.72
CA LEU A 25 -6.07 -4.90 20.43
C LEU A 25 -7.19 -4.06 19.78
N GLN A 26 -8.23 -3.70 20.53
CA GLN A 26 -9.34 -2.92 19.99
C GLN A 26 -8.99 -1.44 19.76
N THR A 27 -8.15 -0.84 20.59
CA THR A 27 -7.88 0.60 20.53
C THR A 27 -6.81 0.96 19.50
N ILE A 28 -5.78 0.11 19.35
CA ILE A 28 -4.61 0.40 18.53
C ILE A 28 -4.58 -0.49 17.29
N MET A 29 -4.75 -1.80 17.45
CA MET A 29 -4.56 -2.76 16.36
C MET A 29 -5.74 -2.74 15.39
N TRP A 30 -6.98 -2.78 15.88
CA TRP A 30 -8.20 -2.77 15.08
C TRP A 30 -8.29 -1.61 14.07
N PRO A 31 -8.10 -0.32 14.45
CA PRO A 31 -8.11 0.77 13.48
C PRO A 31 -6.91 0.77 12.52
N GLY A 32 -5.82 0.08 12.88
CA GLY A 32 -4.63 -0.09 12.06
C GLY A 32 -4.79 -1.12 10.94
N ILE A 33 -5.37 -2.30 11.24
CA ILE A 33 -5.47 -3.42 10.28
C ILE A 33 -6.78 -3.45 9.48
N ARG A 34 -7.82 -2.73 9.91
CA ARG A 34 -9.15 -2.74 9.25
C ARG A 34 -9.10 -2.48 7.74
N ALA A 35 -8.20 -1.61 7.27
CA ALA A 35 -8.10 -1.28 5.84
C ALA A 35 -7.56 -2.45 5.03
N ASP A 36 -6.59 -3.18 5.59
CA ASP A 36 -5.97 -4.33 4.93
C ASP A 36 -6.92 -5.54 4.95
N VAL A 37 -7.61 -5.78 6.07
CA VAL A 37 -8.62 -6.85 6.19
C VAL A 37 -9.77 -6.65 5.20
N LEU A 38 -10.30 -5.43 5.07
CA LEU A 38 -11.38 -5.13 4.12
C LEU A 38 -10.92 -5.29 2.67
N THR A 39 -9.66 -4.97 2.39
CA THR A 39 -9.06 -5.20 1.07
C THR A 39 -8.96 -6.70 0.79
N GLY A 40 -8.47 -7.49 1.75
CA GLY A 40 -8.41 -8.96 1.64
C GLY A 40 -9.79 -9.59 1.44
N LEU A 41 -10.80 -9.13 2.16
CA LEU A 41 -12.18 -9.61 2.01
C LEU A 41 -12.73 -9.34 0.61
N ARG A 42 -12.45 -8.17 0.01
CA ARG A 42 -12.85 -7.89 -1.36
C ARG A 42 -12.23 -8.89 -2.34
N PHE A 43 -10.93 -9.14 -2.21
CA PHE A 43 -10.25 -10.13 -3.06
C PHE A 43 -10.84 -11.53 -2.88
N ALA A 44 -11.15 -11.93 -1.64
CA ALA A 44 -11.77 -13.21 -1.35
C ALA A 44 -13.17 -13.34 -1.97
N LEU A 45 -13.99 -12.27 -1.93
CA LEU A 45 -15.30 -12.25 -2.57
C LEU A 45 -15.21 -12.38 -4.10
N THR A 46 -14.31 -11.63 -4.73
CA THR A 46 -14.08 -11.73 -6.17
C THR A 46 -13.58 -13.11 -6.57
N SER A 47 -12.66 -13.71 -5.80
CA SER A 47 -12.19 -15.07 -6.08
C SER A 47 -13.27 -16.12 -5.85
N ALA A 48 -14.08 -15.97 -4.81
CA ALA A 48 -15.18 -16.87 -4.51
C ALA A 48 -16.19 -16.91 -5.66
N TRP A 49 -16.52 -15.75 -6.25
CA TRP A 49 -17.40 -15.68 -7.42
C TRP A 49 -16.88 -16.50 -8.62
N ILE A 50 -15.59 -16.36 -8.94
CA ILE A 50 -14.98 -17.04 -10.09
C ILE A 50 -14.98 -18.56 -9.89
N ILE A 51 -14.86 -19.03 -8.65
CA ILE A 51 -14.87 -20.46 -8.31
C ILE A 51 -16.29 -21.01 -8.19
N LEU A 52 -17.22 -20.20 -7.69
CA LEU A 52 -18.63 -20.57 -7.50
C LEU A 52 -19.30 -20.94 -8.83
N VAL A 53 -19.08 -20.17 -9.90
CA VAL A 53 -19.75 -20.40 -11.18
C VAL A 53 -19.43 -21.78 -11.77
N PRO A 54 -18.16 -22.20 -11.93
CA PRO A 54 -17.83 -23.57 -12.34
C PRO A 54 -18.29 -24.65 -11.35
N ALA A 55 -18.31 -24.33 -10.05
CA ALA A 55 -18.83 -25.27 -9.05
C ALA A 55 -20.33 -25.53 -9.25
N GLU A 56 -21.13 -24.51 -9.54
CA GLU A 56 -22.55 -24.67 -9.90
C GLU A 56 -22.77 -25.39 -11.23
N MET A 57 -21.83 -25.27 -12.18
CA MET A 57 -21.91 -26.02 -13.43
C MET A 57 -21.83 -27.53 -13.19
N LEU A 58 -20.95 -27.98 -12.29
CA LEU A 58 -20.66 -29.41 -12.14
C LEU A 58 -21.37 -30.07 -10.94
N GLY A 59 -21.83 -29.28 -9.97
CA GLY A 59 -22.24 -29.78 -8.66
C GLY A 59 -23.74 -29.75 -8.38
N VAL A 60 -24.55 -29.09 -9.21
CA VAL A 60 -26.00 -28.94 -8.97
C VAL A 60 -26.78 -28.89 -10.29
N ASP A 61 -27.98 -29.44 -10.27
CA ASP A 61 -28.91 -29.45 -11.41
C ASP A 61 -29.73 -28.15 -11.54
N SER A 62 -29.33 -27.10 -10.83
CA SER A 62 -29.98 -25.79 -10.87
C SER A 62 -28.98 -24.70 -10.53
N GLY A 63 -29.06 -23.56 -11.23
CA GLY A 63 -28.14 -22.44 -11.04
C GLY A 63 -27.82 -21.71 -12.33
N LEU A 64 -27.14 -20.57 -12.22
CA LEU A 64 -26.69 -19.79 -13.38
C LEU A 64 -25.59 -20.53 -14.13
N GLY A 65 -24.69 -21.21 -13.40
CA GLY A 65 -23.67 -22.07 -13.99
C GLY A 65 -24.30 -23.24 -14.77
N TYR A 66 -25.23 -23.95 -14.15
CA TYR A 66 -25.97 -25.05 -14.78
C TYR A 66 -26.68 -24.61 -16.07
N PHE A 67 -27.28 -23.41 -16.09
CA PHE A 67 -27.96 -22.88 -17.26
C PHE A 67 -27.04 -22.74 -18.50
N ILE A 68 -25.74 -22.45 -18.31
CA ILE A 68 -24.77 -22.46 -19.42
C ILE A 68 -24.69 -23.86 -20.05
N LEU A 69 -24.62 -24.91 -19.22
CA LEU A 69 -24.51 -26.29 -19.70
C LEU A 69 -25.77 -26.71 -20.44
N ASP A 70 -26.94 -26.43 -19.88
CA ASP A 70 -28.23 -26.72 -20.51
C ASP A 70 -28.37 -26.03 -21.88
N LEU A 71 -28.03 -24.74 -21.97
CA LEU A 71 -28.06 -24.00 -23.23
C LEU A 71 -27.06 -24.51 -24.26
N ARG A 72 -25.87 -24.89 -23.81
CA ARG A 72 -24.83 -25.49 -24.66
C ARG A 72 -25.32 -26.82 -25.24
N ASP A 73 -25.93 -27.66 -24.42
CA ASP A 73 -26.37 -29.00 -24.82
C ASP A 73 -27.61 -28.93 -25.75
N ARG A 74 -28.41 -27.86 -25.64
CA ARG A 74 -29.51 -27.53 -26.59
C ARG A 74 -29.03 -26.86 -27.88
N PHE A 75 -27.73 -26.61 -28.05
CA PHE A 75 -27.15 -25.86 -29.18
C PHE A 75 -27.76 -24.46 -29.36
N ALA A 76 -28.26 -23.84 -28.29
CA ALA A 76 -28.88 -22.52 -28.30
C ALA A 76 -27.81 -21.41 -28.15
N SER A 77 -27.00 -21.22 -29.20
CA SER A 77 -25.83 -20.31 -29.17
C SER A 77 -26.17 -18.86 -28.83
N SER A 78 -27.32 -18.36 -29.29
CA SER A 78 -27.76 -16.98 -28.98
C SER A 78 -28.00 -16.79 -27.49
N ASP A 79 -28.69 -17.72 -26.86
CA ASP A 79 -29.01 -17.68 -25.43
C ASP A 79 -27.77 -17.98 -24.57
N LEU A 80 -26.88 -18.85 -25.05
CA LEU A 80 -25.60 -19.17 -24.41
C LEU A 80 -24.74 -17.92 -24.23
N VAL A 81 -24.61 -17.10 -25.28
CA VAL A 81 -23.86 -15.84 -25.23
C VAL A 81 -24.54 -14.86 -24.27
N ALA A 82 -25.88 -14.78 -24.29
CA ALA A 82 -26.62 -13.94 -23.35
C ALA A 82 -26.36 -14.34 -21.88
N ALA A 83 -26.35 -15.65 -21.59
CA ALA A 83 -26.06 -16.17 -20.25
C ALA A 83 -24.64 -15.82 -19.79
N ILE A 84 -23.63 -15.96 -20.66
CA ILE A 84 -22.24 -15.58 -20.35
C ILE A 84 -22.14 -14.09 -20.03
N VAL A 85 -22.82 -13.22 -20.81
CA VAL A 85 -22.85 -11.78 -20.56
C VAL A 85 -23.51 -11.47 -19.22
N VAL A 86 -24.62 -12.13 -18.88
CA VAL A 86 -25.32 -11.94 -17.59
C VAL A 86 -24.41 -12.32 -16.42
N ILE A 87 -23.69 -13.45 -16.49
CA ILE A 87 -22.78 -13.89 -15.43
C ILE A 87 -21.59 -12.94 -15.29
N GLY A 88 -21.03 -12.47 -16.41
CA GLY A 88 -19.97 -11.45 -16.39
C GLY A 88 -20.45 -10.13 -15.77
N ALA A 89 -21.65 -9.68 -16.13
CA ALA A 89 -22.28 -8.48 -15.57
C ALA A 89 -22.55 -8.63 -14.07
N LEU A 90 -23.01 -9.81 -13.63
CA LEU A 90 -23.26 -10.10 -12.23
C LEU A 90 -21.97 -10.13 -11.40
N GLY A 91 -20.89 -10.72 -11.94
CA GLY A 91 -19.57 -10.66 -11.32
C GLY A 91 -19.03 -9.24 -11.18
N PHE A 92 -19.22 -8.41 -12.20
CA PHE A 92 -18.86 -7.00 -12.14
C PHE A 92 -19.72 -6.22 -11.14
N ALA A 93 -21.02 -6.49 -11.10
CA ALA A 93 -21.94 -5.90 -10.13
C ALA A 93 -21.54 -6.27 -8.69
N LEU A 94 -21.15 -7.52 -8.45
CA LEU A 94 -20.65 -8.00 -7.16
C LEU A 94 -19.35 -7.30 -6.77
N ASP A 95 -18.38 -7.13 -7.68
CA ASP A 95 -17.16 -6.38 -7.38
C ASP A 95 -17.46 -4.91 -7.04
N ARG A 96 -18.39 -4.28 -7.77
CA ARG A 96 -18.82 -2.90 -7.48
C ARG A 96 -19.56 -2.78 -6.15
N LEU A 97 -20.43 -3.73 -5.84
CA LEU A 97 -21.12 -3.79 -4.56
C LEU A 97 -20.14 -4.00 -3.41
N ALA A 98 -19.20 -4.94 -3.56
CA ALA A 98 -18.14 -5.19 -2.60
C ALA A 98 -17.26 -3.94 -2.41
N HIS A 99 -16.92 -3.24 -3.49
CA HIS A 99 -16.20 -1.97 -3.41
C HIS A 99 -16.99 -0.91 -2.64
N TYR A 100 -18.28 -0.75 -2.91
CA TYR A 100 -19.12 0.24 -2.22
C TYR A 100 -19.26 -0.07 -0.72
N LEU A 101 -19.50 -1.33 -0.37
CA LEU A 101 -19.68 -1.78 1.01
C LEU A 101 -18.37 -1.75 1.82
N LEU A 102 -17.26 -2.17 1.21
CA LEU A 102 -15.99 -2.38 1.90
C LEU A 102 -15.05 -1.18 1.84
N THR A 103 -15.33 -0.14 1.04
CA THR A 103 -14.46 1.05 0.99
C THR A 103 -14.59 1.84 2.28
N PRO A 104 -13.56 1.85 3.15
CA PRO A 104 -13.56 2.76 4.28
C PRO A 104 -13.41 4.15 3.69
N ARG A 105 -14.30 5.09 4.06
CA ARG A 105 -14.13 6.51 3.75
C ARG A 105 -12.74 6.93 4.23
N ARG A 106 -11.79 6.99 3.29
CA ARG A 106 -10.41 7.36 3.59
C ARG A 106 -10.49 8.80 4.06
N HIS A 107 -10.34 9.03 5.36
CA HIS A 107 -9.86 10.33 5.79
C HIS A 107 -8.49 10.47 5.15
N ALA A 108 -8.43 11.22 4.05
CA ALA A 108 -7.19 11.56 3.39
C ALA A 108 -6.32 12.23 4.44
N VAL A 109 -5.42 11.46 5.05
CA VAL A 109 -4.32 12.01 5.83
C VAL A 109 -3.43 12.67 4.80
N ARG A 110 -3.79 13.91 4.43
CA ARG A 110 -2.95 14.82 3.67
C ARG A 110 -1.63 14.89 4.42
N ARG A 111 -0.63 14.12 3.98
CA ARG A 111 0.73 14.29 4.47
C ARG A 111 1.15 15.71 4.08
N PRO A 112 1.51 16.58 5.03
CA PRO A 112 1.99 17.90 4.69
C PRO A 112 3.36 17.74 4.00
N GLN A 113 3.38 17.73 2.66
CA GLN A 113 4.59 17.80 1.83
C GLN A 113 5.44 19.06 2.09
N ARG A 114 4.92 20.02 2.88
CA ARG A 114 5.57 21.29 3.21
C ARG A 114 6.93 21.16 3.91
N ALA A 115 7.24 20.04 4.57
CA ALA A 115 8.54 19.87 5.24
C ALA A 115 9.72 19.58 4.30
N ARG A 116 9.46 19.07 3.07
CA ARG A 116 10.54 18.72 2.13
C ARG A 116 11.02 19.90 1.28
N ALA A 117 10.19 20.91 1.07
CA ALA A 117 10.58 22.13 0.35
C ALA A 117 11.53 23.03 1.18
N LEU A 118 11.36 23.06 2.51
CA LEU A 118 12.12 23.96 3.39
C LEU A 118 13.51 23.42 3.78
N GLY A 119 13.73 22.09 3.73
CA GLY A 119 15.02 21.47 4.08
C GLY A 119 16.06 21.44 2.95
N VAL A 120 15.63 21.55 1.68
CA VAL A 120 16.54 21.52 0.53
C VAL A 120 17.02 22.92 0.15
N GLN A 121 16.20 23.96 0.37
CA GLN A 121 16.56 25.36 0.09
C GLN A 121 17.36 26.05 1.20
N ALA A 122 17.39 25.50 2.42
CA ALA A 122 18.18 26.07 3.51
C ALA A 122 19.69 25.74 3.41
N ARG A 123 20.11 24.78 2.56
CA ARG A 123 21.52 24.36 2.45
C ARG A 123 22.34 25.11 1.40
N THR A 124 21.74 25.97 0.58
CA THR A 124 22.46 26.68 -0.51
C THR A 124 22.52 28.20 -0.35
N ARG A 125 22.01 28.77 0.75
CA ARG A 125 21.97 30.23 0.95
C ARG A 125 22.97 30.79 1.96
N GLY A 126 24.10 30.10 2.14
CA GLY A 126 25.13 30.50 3.11
C GLY A 126 26.54 30.04 2.75
N SER A 127 27.06 30.46 1.60
CA SER A 127 28.51 30.45 1.32
C SER A 127 28.90 31.41 0.19
N ALA A 128 28.36 32.63 0.22
CA ALA A 128 28.95 33.74 -0.51
C ALA A 128 30.07 34.39 0.34
N SER A 129 31.25 33.76 0.41
CA SER A 129 32.52 34.47 0.67
C SER A 129 33.72 33.54 0.55
N ARG A 130 34.42 33.59 -0.59
CA ARG A 130 35.87 33.77 -0.74
C ARG A 130 36.28 33.38 -2.15
N ARG A 131 36.51 34.38 -2.98
CA ARG A 131 37.34 34.26 -4.18
C ARG A 131 38.74 33.82 -3.70
N LEU A 132 39.26 32.73 -4.24
CA LEU A 132 40.68 32.38 -4.16
C LEU A 132 41.26 32.47 -5.58
N PRO A 133 42.41 33.13 -5.77
CA PRO A 133 43.01 33.33 -7.10
C PRO A 133 43.58 32.03 -7.69
N SER A 134 43.44 31.90 -9.00
CA SER A 134 43.64 30.71 -9.83
C SER A 134 45.09 30.41 -10.23
N THR A 135 46.07 30.52 -9.32
CA THR A 135 47.49 30.35 -9.67
C THR A 135 48.34 29.55 -8.67
N ALA A 136 47.72 28.79 -7.76
CA ALA A 136 48.45 27.99 -6.76
C ALA A 136 48.18 26.47 -6.82
N SER A 137 47.72 25.94 -7.96
CA SER A 137 47.41 24.51 -8.14
C SER A 137 48.61 23.65 -8.58
N SER A 138 49.69 24.23 -9.11
CA SER A 138 50.80 23.45 -9.68
C SER A 138 51.84 22.99 -8.64
N LEU A 139 52.10 23.77 -7.58
CA LEU A 139 53.17 23.47 -6.63
C LEU A 139 52.75 22.59 -5.43
N TYR A 140 51.46 22.52 -5.10
CA TYR A 140 50.96 21.71 -3.97
C TYR A 140 50.85 20.21 -4.29
N SER A 141 50.65 19.82 -5.56
CA SER A 141 50.50 18.41 -5.94
C SER A 141 51.81 17.62 -5.78
N SER A 142 52.97 18.26 -5.96
CA SER A 142 54.27 17.60 -5.88
C SER A 142 54.77 17.42 -4.44
N LEU A 143 54.41 18.33 -3.53
CA LEU A 143 54.83 18.28 -2.12
C LEU A 143 53.96 17.36 -1.25
N LEU A 144 52.70 17.12 -1.62
CA LEU A 144 51.82 16.20 -0.89
C LEU A 144 52.13 14.72 -1.18
N CYS A 145 52.62 14.41 -2.39
CA CYS A 145 52.97 13.02 -2.78
C CYS A 145 54.20 12.49 -2.03
N ALA A 146 55.14 13.37 -1.65
CA ALA A 146 56.36 13.00 -0.94
C ALA A 146 56.19 12.76 0.57
N ARG A 147 55.04 13.09 1.17
CA ARG A 147 54.86 13.08 2.64
C ARG A 147 53.90 12.00 3.17
N VAL A 148 53.22 11.25 2.30
CA VAL A 148 52.07 10.38 2.68
C VAL A 148 52.26 8.89 2.37
N LEU A 149 53.46 8.43 1.96
CA LEU A 149 53.75 6.99 1.87
C LEU A 149 54.70 6.53 3.00
N PRO A 150 54.16 6.11 4.17
CA PRO A 150 54.92 5.45 5.20
C PRO A 150 55.25 4.01 4.80
N ARG A 151 56.56 3.75 4.67
CA ARG A 151 57.30 2.59 5.18
C ARG A 151 56.44 1.33 5.50
N ALA A 152 56.28 0.46 4.51
CA ALA A 152 56.00 -0.96 4.71
C ALA A 152 57.16 -1.77 4.11
N ARG A 153 58.16 -2.07 4.95
CA ARG A 153 59.16 -3.13 4.80
C ARG A 153 58.97 -4.02 6.01
N GLU A 154 58.47 -5.23 5.81
CA GLU A 154 59.01 -6.50 6.32
C GLU A 154 58.70 -7.58 5.27
#